data_AF-A0A2D6T7H3-F1
#
_entry.id   AF-A0A2D6T7H3-F1
#
_cell.length_a   1.000
_cell.length_b   1.000
_cell.length_c   1.000
_cell.angle_alpha   90.00
_cell.angle_beta   90.00
_cell.angle_gamma   90.00
#
_symmetry.space_group_name_H-M   'P 1'
#
loop_
_entity.id
_entity.type
_entity.pdbx_description
1 polymer ?
#
loop_
_entity_poly.entity_id
_entity_poly.type
_entity_poly.pdbx_seq_one_letter_code
_entity_poly.pdbx_strand_id
1 'polypeptide(L)'
;MSRPSYGARAKLGIIVPPTNTVNEAEWNLAAPDGVSIHAARMALHTDATTAEGKAALQADLDIALHSLKPAGVAVIAYGCTAGSMISPRHALAAHMMSQVDLPCVTTAAAIVDALEALDVERISVATPYDQRLNDHEVHYLNSQGLDVVAIEGLGYGANQSMARSNMIQATSAS
;
A
#
# COMPACT_ATOMS: atom_id res chain seq x y z
N MET A 1 -10.38 -27.35 -25.37
CA MET A 1 -10.24 -26.36 -24.29
C MET A 1 -9.03 -25.50 -24.60
N SER A 2 -9.20 -24.19 -24.84
CA SER A 2 -8.03 -23.30 -24.97
C SER A 2 -7.33 -23.25 -23.61
N ARG A 3 -6.00 -23.29 -23.60
CA ARG A 3 -5.22 -23.12 -22.36
C ARG A 3 -5.61 -21.79 -21.71
N PRO A 4 -5.79 -21.73 -20.39
CA PRO A 4 -5.84 -20.45 -19.70
C PRO A 4 -4.51 -19.73 -19.99
N SER A 5 -4.59 -18.59 -20.67
CA SER A 5 -3.48 -17.64 -20.72
C SER A 5 -3.58 -16.84 -19.43
N TYR A 6 -2.79 -17.22 -18.41
CA TYR A 6 -2.74 -16.47 -17.16
C TYR A 6 -2.27 -15.03 -17.45
N GLY A 7 -3.09 -14.05 -17.07
CA GLY A 7 -2.82 -12.65 -17.37
C GLY A 7 -3.06 -12.25 -18.83
N ALA A 8 -3.94 -12.95 -19.57
CA ALA A 8 -4.29 -12.64 -20.96
C ALA A 8 -4.73 -11.19 -21.19
N ARG A 9 -5.37 -10.58 -20.18
CA ARG A 9 -5.84 -9.20 -20.21
C ARG A 9 -4.82 -8.25 -19.62
N ALA A 10 -4.26 -8.59 -18.46
CA ALA A 10 -3.19 -7.81 -17.82
C ALA A 10 -2.43 -8.64 -16.76
N LYS A 11 -1.21 -8.21 -16.46
CA LYS A 11 -0.45 -8.62 -15.28
C LYS A 11 -0.21 -7.38 -14.43
N LEU A 12 -0.56 -7.44 -13.15
CA LEU A 12 -0.37 -6.32 -12.21
C LEU A 12 0.72 -6.69 -11.21
N GLY A 13 1.66 -5.77 -10.99
CA GLY A 13 2.69 -5.89 -9.97
C GLY A 13 2.24 -5.22 -8.67
N ILE A 14 2.53 -5.82 -7.53
CA ILE A 14 2.36 -5.19 -6.22
C ILE A 14 3.58 -5.41 -5.34
N ILE A 15 4.07 -4.34 -4.73
CA ILE A 15 5.13 -4.37 -3.72
C ILE A 15 4.45 -4.39 -2.35
N VAL A 16 4.73 -5.42 -1.54
CA VAL A 16 4.10 -5.62 -0.23
C VAL A 16 5.14 -5.73 0.89
N PRO A 17 4.80 -5.34 2.13
CA PRO A 17 5.64 -5.61 3.30
C PRO A 17 5.89 -7.11 3.51
N PRO A 18 6.96 -7.52 4.21
CA PRO A 18 7.31 -8.93 4.36
C PRO A 18 6.25 -9.71 5.13
N THR A 19 5.55 -9.06 6.06
CA THR A 19 4.52 -9.65 6.92
C THR A 19 3.11 -9.55 6.36
N ASN A 20 2.89 -8.82 5.25
CA ASN A 20 1.56 -8.66 4.69
C ASN A 20 1.17 -9.94 3.91
N THR A 21 0.04 -10.53 4.27
CA THR A 21 -0.56 -11.68 3.57
C THR A 21 -1.96 -11.36 3.02
N VAL A 22 -2.45 -10.14 3.26
CA VAL A 22 -3.81 -9.70 2.90
C VAL A 22 -3.84 -9.21 1.47
N ASN A 23 -2.86 -8.40 1.04
CA ASN A 23 -2.83 -7.83 -0.30
C ASN A 23 -2.89 -8.90 -1.39
N GLU A 24 -2.05 -9.93 -1.31
CA GLU A 24 -2.05 -11.00 -2.31
C GLU A 24 -3.41 -11.72 -2.34
N ALA A 25 -4.04 -11.96 -1.19
CA ALA A 25 -5.33 -12.62 -1.13
C ALA A 25 -6.46 -11.74 -1.71
N GLU A 26 -6.58 -10.50 -1.26
CA GLU A 26 -7.63 -9.57 -1.70
C GLU A 26 -7.48 -9.16 -3.15
N TRP A 27 -6.24 -8.94 -3.62
CA TRP A 27 -6.00 -8.60 -5.03
C TRP A 27 -6.34 -9.76 -5.95
N ASN A 28 -6.02 -11.01 -5.58
CA ASN A 28 -6.41 -12.17 -6.37
C ASN A 28 -7.94 -12.39 -6.33
N LEU A 29 -8.60 -12.09 -5.22
CA LEU A 29 -10.06 -12.16 -5.11
C LEU A 29 -10.77 -11.10 -5.95
N ALA A 30 -10.22 -9.88 -5.99
CA ALA A 30 -10.78 -8.74 -6.74
C ALA A 30 -10.38 -8.70 -8.22
N ALA A 31 -9.38 -9.49 -8.63
CA ALA A 31 -8.87 -9.49 -10.00
C ALA A 31 -9.97 -9.91 -10.99
N PRO A 32 -10.26 -9.10 -12.02
CA PRO A 32 -11.18 -9.50 -13.09
C PRO A 32 -10.64 -10.68 -13.91
N ASP A 33 -11.53 -11.37 -14.62
CA ASP A 33 -11.16 -12.44 -15.55
C ASP A 33 -10.02 -12.01 -16.51
N GLY A 34 -8.99 -12.85 -16.58
CA GLY A 34 -7.82 -12.63 -17.42
C GLY A 34 -6.77 -11.69 -16.84
N VAL A 35 -6.94 -11.17 -15.60
CA VAL A 35 -5.91 -10.42 -14.88
C VAL A 35 -5.17 -11.34 -13.92
N SER A 36 -3.85 -11.16 -13.78
CA SER A 36 -3.04 -11.89 -12.79
C SER A 36 -2.20 -10.96 -11.94
N ILE A 37 -1.96 -11.33 -10.68
CA ILE A 37 -1.27 -10.52 -9.68
C ILE A 37 0.11 -11.12 -9.40
N HIS A 38 1.13 -10.27 -9.36
CA HIS A 38 2.53 -10.66 -9.15
C HIS A 38 3.09 -9.80 -8.02
N ALA A 39 3.50 -10.43 -6.92
CA ALA A 39 3.96 -9.72 -5.73
C ALA A 39 5.48 -9.76 -5.60
N ALA A 40 6.07 -8.63 -5.20
CA ALA A 40 7.42 -8.55 -4.68
C ALA A 40 7.36 -8.11 -3.21
N ARG A 41 8.26 -8.65 -2.38
CA ARG A 41 8.37 -8.26 -0.98
C ARG A 41 9.53 -7.30 -0.79
N MET A 42 9.29 -6.28 0.02
CA MET A 42 10.27 -5.25 0.35
C MET A 42 10.30 -5.07 1.87
N ALA A 43 11.47 -4.78 2.45
CA ALA A 43 11.59 -4.54 3.88
C ALA A 43 10.76 -3.31 4.32
N LEU A 44 10.39 -3.29 5.61
CA LEU A 44 9.80 -2.11 6.22
C LEU A 44 10.92 -1.18 6.71
N HIS A 45 10.87 0.07 6.30
CA HIS A 45 11.80 1.10 6.75
C HIS A 45 11.08 2.02 7.72
N THR A 46 11.50 1.99 8.99
CA THR A 46 10.92 2.83 10.06
C THR A 46 11.56 4.20 10.14
N ASP A 47 12.76 4.37 9.59
CA ASP A 47 13.43 5.65 9.46
C ASP A 47 13.35 6.13 8.00
N ALA A 48 12.38 7.01 7.74
CA ALA A 48 12.25 7.70 6.47
C ALA A 48 12.71 9.17 6.56
N THR A 49 13.37 9.55 7.67
CA THR A 49 13.70 10.95 7.98
C THR A 49 15.16 11.26 7.69
N THR A 50 16.07 10.33 7.98
CA THR A 50 17.50 10.46 7.72
C THR A 50 17.85 10.22 6.24
N ALA A 51 19.04 10.66 5.83
CA ALA A 51 19.52 10.42 4.47
C ALA A 51 19.80 8.92 4.25
N GLU A 52 20.37 8.27 5.25
CA GLU A 52 20.69 6.84 5.24
C GLU A 52 19.42 5.99 5.19
N GLY A 53 18.40 6.32 5.99
CA GLY A 53 17.11 5.63 5.99
C GLY A 53 16.37 5.76 4.65
N LYS A 54 16.39 6.96 4.05
CA LYS A 54 15.85 7.20 2.70
C LYS A 54 16.60 6.40 1.63
N ALA A 55 17.93 6.38 1.68
CA ALA A 55 18.74 5.63 0.73
C ALA A 55 18.51 4.11 0.84
N ALA A 56 18.36 3.59 2.06
CA ALA A 56 18.03 2.18 2.28
C ALA A 56 16.65 1.83 1.70
N LEU A 57 15.64 2.68 1.92
CA LEU A 57 14.31 2.50 1.34
C LEU A 57 14.36 2.50 -0.19
N GLN A 58 15.08 3.44 -0.79
CA GLN A 58 15.21 3.52 -2.24
C GLN A 58 15.90 2.27 -2.82
N ALA A 59 16.96 1.79 -2.18
CA ALA A 59 17.66 0.58 -2.62
C ALA A 59 16.75 -0.65 -2.64
N ASP A 60 15.98 -0.88 -1.57
CA ASP A 60 15.06 -2.02 -1.49
C ASP A 60 13.86 -1.86 -2.45
N LEU A 61 13.39 -0.62 -2.65
CA LEU A 61 12.36 -0.30 -3.64
C LEU A 61 12.83 -0.60 -5.06
N ASP A 62 14.05 -0.20 -5.41
CA ASP A 62 14.65 -0.46 -6.72
C ASP A 62 14.77 -1.95 -7.00
N ILE A 63 15.18 -2.75 -6.01
CA ILE A 63 15.21 -4.21 -6.13
C ILE A 63 13.82 -4.77 -6.41
N ALA A 64 12.81 -4.37 -5.64
CA ALA A 64 11.44 -4.86 -5.80
C ALA A 64 10.87 -4.50 -7.18
N LEU A 65 11.05 -3.25 -7.62
CA LEU A 65 10.65 -2.75 -8.93
C LEU A 65 11.28 -3.55 -10.08
N HIS A 66 12.60 -3.77 -10.02
CA HIS A 66 13.34 -4.51 -11.04
C HIS A 66 13.09 -6.02 -11.00
N SER A 67 12.57 -6.56 -9.89
CA SER A 67 12.09 -7.94 -9.83
C SER A 67 10.74 -8.13 -10.54
N LEU A 68 9.86 -7.13 -10.51
CA LEU A 68 8.53 -7.18 -11.10
C LEU A 68 8.53 -6.88 -12.61
N LYS A 69 9.34 -5.92 -13.05
CA LYS A 69 9.38 -5.50 -14.48
C LYS A 69 9.58 -6.67 -15.46
N PRO A 70 10.53 -7.62 -15.25
CA PRO A 70 10.73 -8.76 -16.15
C PRO A 70 9.54 -9.73 -16.23
N ALA A 71 8.61 -9.71 -15.26
CA ALA A 71 7.39 -10.52 -15.31
C ALA A 71 6.38 -10.02 -16.38
N GLY A 72 6.64 -8.86 -16.98
CA GLY A 72 5.79 -8.23 -17.99
C GLY A 72 4.52 -7.63 -17.39
N VAL A 73 4.62 -7.08 -16.19
CA VAL A 73 3.52 -6.35 -15.54
C VAL A 73 3.24 -5.03 -16.26
N ALA A 74 1.97 -4.66 -16.36
CA ALA A 74 1.53 -3.43 -17.01
C ALA A 74 1.61 -2.20 -16.08
N VAL A 75 1.45 -2.42 -14.77
CA VAL A 75 1.46 -1.39 -13.71
C VAL A 75 2.08 -1.99 -12.46
N ILE A 76 2.76 -1.19 -11.65
CA ILE A 76 3.25 -1.58 -10.32
C ILE A 76 2.62 -0.71 -9.23
N ALA A 77 1.99 -1.35 -8.25
CA ALA A 77 1.45 -0.69 -7.07
C ALA A 77 2.39 -0.84 -5.86
N TYR A 78 2.57 0.23 -5.10
CA TYR A 78 3.16 0.18 -3.75
C TYR A 78 2.06 -0.03 -2.71
N GLY A 79 1.92 -1.27 -2.25
CA GLY A 79 0.81 -1.78 -1.42
C GLY A 79 0.98 -1.56 0.09
N CYS A 80 1.62 -0.47 0.51
CA CYS A 80 1.80 -0.13 1.92
C CYS A 80 1.38 1.32 2.18
N THR A 81 0.31 1.52 2.97
CA THR A 81 -0.22 2.84 3.32
C THR A 81 0.81 3.67 4.07
N ALA A 82 1.29 3.20 5.22
CA ALA A 82 2.28 3.89 6.05
C ALA A 82 3.54 4.29 5.25
N GLY A 83 4.09 3.36 4.47
CA GLY A 83 5.29 3.60 3.65
C GLY A 83 5.05 4.55 2.47
N SER A 84 3.80 4.74 2.03
CA SER A 84 3.48 5.68 0.94
C SER A 84 3.13 7.09 1.40
N MET A 85 2.99 7.32 2.70
CA MET A 85 2.75 8.66 3.27
C MET A 85 4.03 9.44 3.58
N ILE A 86 5.22 8.87 3.37
CA ILE A 86 6.53 9.49 3.71
C ILE A 86 6.95 10.61 2.75
N SER A 87 6.21 10.79 1.66
CA SER A 87 6.50 11.73 0.58
C SER A 87 5.21 12.43 0.14
N PRO A 88 5.31 13.58 -0.54
CA PRO A 88 4.14 14.19 -1.18
C PRO A 88 3.39 13.19 -2.06
N ARG A 89 2.05 13.29 -2.11
CA ARG A 89 1.09 12.34 -2.73
C ARG A 89 1.65 11.51 -3.90
N HIS A 90 2.08 12.15 -4.98
CA HIS A 90 2.55 11.47 -6.18
C HIS A 90 4.08 11.36 -6.33
N ALA A 91 4.86 11.89 -5.39
CA ALA A 91 6.31 11.91 -5.51
C ALA A 91 6.94 10.51 -5.50
N LEU A 92 6.44 9.62 -4.64
CA LEU A 92 6.90 8.21 -4.61
C LEU A 92 6.54 7.47 -5.90
N ALA A 93 5.32 7.66 -6.42
CA ALA A 93 4.91 7.07 -7.69
C ALA A 93 5.77 7.57 -8.87
N ALA A 94 6.01 8.88 -8.95
CA ALA A 94 6.87 9.47 -9.97
C ALA A 94 8.31 8.95 -9.89
N HIS A 95 8.83 8.78 -8.67
CA HIS A 95 10.13 8.16 -8.47
C HIS A 95 10.15 6.71 -8.98
N MET A 96 9.18 5.88 -8.61
CA MET A 96 9.07 4.50 -9.12
C MET A 96 9.01 4.47 -10.65
N MET A 97 8.20 5.33 -11.26
CA MET A 97 8.10 5.43 -12.73
C MET A 97 9.45 5.75 -13.37
N SER A 98 10.24 6.63 -12.75
CA SER A 98 11.58 6.99 -13.26
C SER A 98 12.59 5.82 -13.26
N GLN A 99 12.36 4.79 -12.43
CA GLN A 99 13.24 3.62 -12.33
C GLN A 99 12.89 2.54 -13.36
N VAL A 100 11.59 2.32 -13.63
CA VAL A 100 11.14 1.17 -14.44
C VAL A 100 10.48 1.52 -15.75
N ASP A 101 10.19 2.79 -16.04
CA ASP A 101 9.46 3.21 -17.24
C ASP A 101 8.11 2.47 -17.40
N LEU A 102 7.40 2.32 -16.28
CA LEU A 102 6.07 1.73 -16.19
C LEU A 102 5.19 2.61 -15.31
N PRO A 103 3.86 2.69 -15.56
CA PRO A 103 2.95 3.34 -14.64
C PRO A 103 3.08 2.75 -13.23
N CYS A 104 3.19 3.64 -12.25
CA CYS A 104 3.26 3.24 -10.85
C CYS A 104 2.22 4.01 -10.04
N VAL A 105 1.65 3.34 -9.03
CA VAL A 105 0.68 3.94 -8.09
C VAL A 105 1.07 3.59 -6.67
N THR A 106 0.62 4.39 -5.71
CA THR A 106 0.89 4.18 -4.29
C THR A 106 -0.42 4.18 -3.51
N THR A 107 -0.48 3.43 -2.41
CA THR A 107 -1.73 3.27 -1.63
C THR A 107 -2.25 4.61 -1.12
N ALA A 108 -1.39 5.46 -0.55
CA ALA A 108 -1.79 6.76 -0.03
C ALA A 108 -2.35 7.69 -1.11
N ALA A 109 -1.72 7.75 -2.29
CA ALA A 109 -2.25 8.53 -3.42
C ALA A 109 -3.58 7.96 -3.90
N ALA A 110 -3.68 6.64 -4.06
CA ALA A 110 -4.89 5.99 -4.54
C ALA A 110 -6.10 6.21 -3.61
N ILE A 111 -5.90 6.27 -2.29
CA ILE A 111 -6.97 6.60 -1.33
C ILE A 111 -7.51 8.00 -1.60
N VAL A 112 -6.63 8.99 -1.73
CA VAL A 112 -7.02 10.40 -1.95
C VAL A 112 -7.65 10.57 -3.33
N ASP A 113 -7.03 10.00 -4.37
CA ASP A 113 -7.56 10.01 -5.75
C ASP A 113 -8.98 9.43 -5.80
N ALA A 114 -9.22 8.33 -5.07
CA ALA A 114 -10.53 7.68 -5.03
C ALA A 114 -11.58 8.51 -4.29
N LEU A 115 -11.22 9.12 -3.15
CA LEU A 115 -12.13 9.97 -2.38
C LEU A 115 -12.51 11.23 -3.16
N GLU A 116 -11.55 11.87 -3.84
CA GLU A 116 -11.82 12.99 -4.74
C GLU A 116 -12.74 12.60 -5.90
N ALA A 117 -12.49 11.44 -6.53
CA ALA A 117 -13.35 10.93 -7.61
C ALA A 117 -14.79 10.62 -7.15
N LEU A 118 -14.99 10.39 -5.84
CA LEU A 118 -16.28 10.15 -5.21
C LEU A 118 -16.92 11.40 -4.60
N ASP A 119 -16.27 12.57 -4.71
CA ASP A 119 -16.72 13.83 -4.08
C ASP A 119 -16.91 13.70 -2.55
N VAL A 120 -15.99 12.96 -1.90
CA VAL A 120 -15.99 12.72 -0.45
C VAL A 120 -14.87 13.51 0.21
N GLU A 121 -15.24 14.50 1.01
CA GLU A 121 -14.28 15.34 1.75
C GLU A 121 -14.21 14.98 3.23
N ARG A 122 -15.25 14.38 3.80
CA ARG A 122 -15.37 14.11 5.24
C ARG A 122 -15.40 12.61 5.53
N ILE A 123 -14.42 12.10 6.28
CA ILE A 123 -14.21 10.66 6.46
C ILE A 123 -13.95 10.26 7.93
N SER A 124 -14.29 9.02 8.26
CA SER A 124 -13.80 8.32 9.45
C SER A 124 -12.87 7.19 9.02
N VAL A 125 -11.79 6.97 9.76
CA VAL A 125 -10.73 6.02 9.40
C VAL A 125 -10.61 4.93 10.46
N ALA A 126 -10.58 3.67 10.02
CA ALA A 126 -10.27 2.53 10.88
C ALA A 126 -8.93 1.94 10.46
N THR A 127 -8.01 1.77 11.42
CA THR A 127 -6.65 1.31 11.12
C THR A 127 -6.24 0.16 12.05
N PRO A 128 -5.21 -0.62 11.69
CA PRO A 128 -4.58 -1.52 12.64
C PRO A 128 -3.58 -0.79 13.56
N TYR A 129 -3.32 0.50 13.37
CA TYR A 129 -2.09 1.14 13.83
C TYR A 129 -2.13 1.61 15.29
N ASP A 130 -0.94 1.85 15.84
CA ASP A 130 -0.75 2.63 17.07
C ASP A 130 -1.08 4.11 16.87
N GLN A 131 -1.22 4.83 18.00
CA GLN A 131 -1.63 6.23 17.97
C GLN A 131 -0.64 7.12 17.20
N ARG A 132 0.66 6.86 17.29
CA ARG A 132 1.68 7.69 16.62
C ARG A 132 1.52 7.63 15.11
N LEU A 133 1.26 6.43 14.57
CA LEU A 133 1.05 6.27 13.14
C LEU A 133 -0.34 6.77 12.71
N ASN A 134 -1.37 6.65 13.56
CA ASN A 134 -2.67 7.29 13.34
C ASN A 134 -2.56 8.82 13.24
N ASP A 135 -1.82 9.46 14.15
CA ASP A 135 -1.60 10.91 14.13
C ASP A 135 -0.93 11.36 12.82
N HIS A 136 0.04 10.57 12.34
CA HIS A 136 0.68 10.80 11.05
C HIS A 136 -0.30 10.63 9.87
N GLU A 137 -1.16 9.62 9.90
CA GLU A 137 -2.18 9.38 8.87
C GLU A 137 -3.23 10.49 8.83
N VAL A 138 -3.71 10.96 9.99
CA VAL A 138 -4.60 12.14 10.09
C VAL A 138 -3.92 13.37 9.51
N HIS A 139 -2.66 13.63 9.89
CA HIS A 139 -1.91 14.77 9.37
C HIS A 139 -1.77 14.70 7.84
N TYR A 140 -1.43 13.54 7.31
CA TYR A 140 -1.32 13.31 5.87
C TYR A 140 -2.65 13.58 5.16
N LEU A 141 -3.74 12.93 5.58
CA LEU A 141 -5.06 13.06 4.92
C LEU A 141 -5.58 14.50 5.00
N ASN A 142 -5.45 15.16 6.16
CA ASN A 142 -5.84 16.57 6.31
C ASN A 142 -5.01 17.50 5.40
N SER A 143 -3.72 17.19 5.20
CA SER A 143 -2.88 17.95 4.26
C SER A 143 -3.32 17.81 2.79
N GLN A 144 -4.14 16.81 2.48
CA GLN A 144 -4.73 16.59 1.16
C GLN A 144 -6.14 17.19 1.02
N GLY A 145 -6.61 17.94 2.03
CA GLY A 145 -7.93 18.59 1.99
C GLY A 145 -9.09 17.75 2.52
N LEU A 146 -8.82 16.58 3.11
CA LEU A 146 -9.84 15.74 3.74
C LEU A 146 -10.09 16.20 5.20
N ASP A 147 -11.32 16.10 5.68
CA ASP A 147 -11.74 16.30 7.07
C ASP A 147 -11.88 14.94 7.76
N VAL A 148 -10.82 14.50 8.45
CA VAL A 148 -10.85 13.26 9.25
C VAL A 148 -11.56 13.51 10.57
N VAL A 149 -12.84 13.12 10.66
CA VAL A 149 -13.68 13.39 11.84
C VAL A 149 -13.49 12.39 12.97
N ALA A 150 -12.97 11.21 12.67
CA ALA A 150 -12.64 10.18 13.65
C ALA A 150 -11.58 9.23 13.08
N ILE A 151 -10.68 8.76 13.94
CA ILE A 151 -9.77 7.65 13.65
C ILE A 151 -9.70 6.71 14.85
N GLU A 152 -9.84 5.41 14.60
CA GLU A 152 -9.72 4.36 15.63
C GLU A 152 -8.74 3.29 15.15
N GLY A 153 -7.78 2.94 16.01
CA GLY A 153 -6.70 1.99 15.70
C GLY A 153 -6.70 0.78 16.61
N LEU A 154 -6.30 -0.39 16.09
CA LEU A 154 -6.10 -1.61 16.89
C LEU A 154 -4.81 -1.62 17.73
N GLY A 155 -3.93 -0.61 17.58
CA GLY A 155 -2.74 -0.44 18.43
C GLY A 155 -1.48 -1.18 17.96
N TYR A 156 -1.46 -1.74 16.75
CA TYR A 156 -0.28 -2.44 16.23
C TYR A 156 0.81 -1.47 15.74
N GLY A 157 2.07 -1.75 16.10
CA GLY A 157 3.22 -0.89 15.76
C GLY A 157 4.05 -0.47 16.98
N ALA A 158 3.41 -0.33 18.15
CA ALA A 158 4.09 0.16 19.35
C ALA A 158 5.06 -0.86 19.97
N ASN A 159 4.81 -2.18 19.82
CA ASN A 159 5.65 -3.28 20.33
C ASN A 159 5.30 -4.69 19.78
N GLN A 160 4.53 -4.81 18.69
CA GLN A 160 4.05 -6.11 18.17
C GLN A 160 4.11 -6.19 16.64
N SER A 161 4.38 -7.39 16.13
CA SER A 161 4.34 -7.66 14.68
C SER A 161 2.89 -7.72 14.18
N MET A 162 2.58 -7.01 13.08
CA MET A 162 1.26 -7.03 12.41
C MET A 162 0.88 -8.41 11.82
N ALA A 163 1.75 -9.43 11.94
CA ALA A 163 1.60 -10.71 11.26
C ALA A 163 0.60 -11.68 11.92
N ARG A 164 0.02 -11.33 13.08
CA ARG A 164 -0.88 -12.22 13.84
C ARG A 164 -2.11 -11.48 14.38
N SER A 165 -3.06 -11.20 13.50
CA SER A 165 -4.39 -10.76 13.90
C SER A 165 -5.42 -11.73 13.33
N ASN A 166 -5.83 -12.72 14.13
CA ASN A 166 -7.08 -13.42 13.86
C ASN A 166 -8.21 -12.39 14.00
N MET A 167 -8.84 -12.02 12.88
CA MET A 167 -10.03 -11.16 12.81
C MET A 167 -11.29 -11.84 13.39
N ILE A 168 -11.19 -12.47 14.56
CA ILE A 168 -12.34 -12.99 15.31
C ILE A 168 -12.05 -12.81 16.80
N GLN A 169 -12.21 -11.58 17.29
CA GLN A 169 -12.79 -11.38 18.62
C GLN A 169 -13.99 -10.46 18.45
N ALA A 170 -15.09 -11.04 18.00
CA ALA A 170 -16.40 -10.55 18.41
C ALA A 170 -16.49 -10.75 19.92
N THR A 171 -16.09 -9.75 20.70
CA THR A 171 -16.53 -9.68 22.09
C THR A 171 -17.98 -9.22 22.08
N SER A 172 -18.83 -10.24 22.18
CA SER A 172 -20.22 -10.20 22.57
C SER A 172 -20.50 -9.17 23.66
N ALA A 173 -21.67 -8.56 23.52
CA ALA A 173 -22.38 -7.73 24.49
C ALA A 173 -22.17 -8.12 25.97
N SER A 174 -22.04 -7.09 26.79
CA SER A 174 -22.73 -6.95 28.08
C SER A 174 -22.77 -5.48 28.47
#